data_AF-A0A8H7XKZ3-F1
#
_entry.id   AF-A0A8H7XKZ3-F1
#
_cell.length_a   1.000
_cell.length_b   1.000
_cell.length_c   1.000
_cell.angle_alpha   90.00
_cell.angle_beta   90.00
_cell.angle_gamma   90.00
#
_symmetry.space_group_name_H-M   'P 1'
#
loop_
_entity.id
_entity.type
_entity.pdbx_description
1 polymer ?
#
loop_
_entity_poly.entity_id
_entity_poly.type
_entity_poly.pdbx_seq_one_letter_code
_entity_poly.pdbx_strand_id
1 'polypeptide(L)'
;MLGHTPNSDSERWERGGHRSRRPKEVSKRYTSRQPLQLTTQQHHAAADVEHIRPDESYLQTEEEEEEHYEEEEEAEEDEIYEDEVEQEQKGRKLVDIPEIHEPELETAEEQEKFYHELVKAREIERKKAIAEGKMDNLLVPKRLEDAISIVGTCMHTCPRFERYRRERENNLFERETIPGTKRVNHNDAVKMYERAAGDNLLSTPSTLSQGQSDTHTSTAQSLTLYPQCTLDYLFHNLLPRGGFSATFNFIRDGSRAVRNNFTMEHITGPLAIECHDCCARFHILALHFERDRPGFSLPLEEQQLMNTLQCLKEFYQDQRDRYDSPTELEMRVYHRLIHIRDQKERHEDIPEYILSHPV
;
A
#
# COMPACT_ATOMS: atom_id res chain seq x y z
N MET A 1 -5.74 -65.59 -10.91
CA MET A 1 -7.17 -65.77 -11.19
C MET A 1 -7.86 -64.47 -10.82
N LEU A 2 -8.22 -63.67 -11.83
CA LEU A 2 -9.61 -63.23 -12.12
C LEU A 2 -10.14 -62.31 -11.00
N GLY A 3 -10.26 -60.99 -11.13
CA GLY A 3 -10.69 -60.20 -12.29
C GLY A 3 -12.16 -59.79 -12.09
N HIS A 4 -12.44 -58.49 -11.93
CA HIS A 4 -13.56 -57.73 -12.51
C HIS A 4 -13.90 -56.43 -11.74
N THR A 5 -13.59 -55.29 -12.35
CA THR A 5 -14.52 -54.15 -12.50
C THR A 5 -15.45 -54.46 -13.70
N PRO A 6 -16.65 -53.87 -13.86
CA PRO A 6 -16.92 -52.44 -14.16
C PRO A 6 -18.21 -51.93 -13.44
N ASN A 7 -18.70 -50.68 -13.48
CA ASN A 7 -19.07 -49.83 -14.62
C ASN A 7 -19.53 -48.46 -14.03
N SER A 8 -19.08 -47.34 -14.60
CA SER A 8 -19.90 -46.36 -15.34
C SER A 8 -20.93 -45.57 -14.50
N ASP A 9 -20.69 -44.28 -14.32
CA ASP A 9 -21.65 -43.31 -14.85
C ASP A 9 -20.98 -41.99 -15.23
N SER A 10 -21.28 -41.61 -16.46
CA SER A 10 -20.73 -40.50 -17.22
C SER A 10 -21.92 -39.71 -17.77
N GLU A 11 -22.18 -38.53 -17.23
CA GLU A 11 -22.99 -37.48 -17.85
C GLU A 11 -22.32 -36.17 -17.41
N ARG A 12 -21.66 -35.34 -18.24
CA ARG A 12 -21.93 -34.82 -19.59
C ARG A 12 -23.31 -34.16 -19.70
N TRP A 13 -23.43 -32.92 -19.25
CA TRP A 13 -24.21 -31.89 -19.96
C TRP A 13 -23.49 -30.53 -19.96
N GLU A 14 -23.13 -30.13 -21.17
CA GLU A 14 -22.66 -28.82 -21.60
C GLU A 14 -23.82 -27.81 -21.74
N ARG A 15 -23.46 -26.51 -21.75
CA ARG A 15 -24.12 -25.36 -22.40
C ARG A 15 -25.38 -24.74 -21.78
N GLY A 16 -25.19 -23.50 -21.31
CA GLY A 16 -25.74 -22.32 -21.98
C GLY A 16 -27.17 -21.89 -21.63
N GLY A 17 -27.32 -20.63 -21.19
CA GLY A 17 -28.66 -20.02 -21.12
C GLY A 17 -28.71 -18.66 -20.44
N HIS A 18 -28.43 -17.60 -21.21
CA HIS A 18 -28.92 -16.24 -20.92
C HIS A 18 -30.41 -16.27 -20.56
N ARG A 19 -30.79 -15.67 -19.43
CA ARG A 19 -32.11 -15.07 -19.27
C ARG A 19 -32.04 -13.73 -18.55
N SER A 20 -32.22 -12.70 -19.36
CA SER A 20 -32.63 -11.36 -19.01
C SER A 20 -33.80 -11.36 -18.02
N ARG A 21 -33.72 -10.54 -16.97
CA ARG A 21 -34.89 -10.03 -16.25
C ARG A 21 -34.89 -8.51 -16.32
N ARG A 22 -35.79 -7.99 -17.16
CA ARG A 22 -36.21 -6.59 -17.18
C ARG A 22 -36.90 -6.20 -15.87
N PRO A 23 -36.90 -4.90 -15.51
CA PRO A 23 -37.47 -4.41 -14.27
C PRO A 23 -39.00 -4.36 -14.34
N LYS A 24 -39.67 -4.64 -13.23
CA LYS A 24 -41.09 -4.33 -13.04
C LYS A 24 -41.22 -2.93 -12.45
N GLU A 25 -41.88 -2.06 -13.20
CA GLU A 25 -42.46 -0.80 -12.71
C GLU A 25 -43.37 -1.05 -11.50
N VAL A 26 -43.21 -0.25 -10.45
CA VAL A 26 -44.29 0.03 -9.51
C VAL A 26 -44.43 1.55 -9.41
N SER A 27 -45.66 1.96 -9.66
CA SER A 27 -46.13 3.32 -9.89
C SER A 27 -46.11 4.20 -8.63
N LYS A 28 -45.85 5.49 -8.86
CA LYS A 28 -45.92 6.60 -7.91
C LYS A 28 -47.32 6.69 -7.28
N ARG A 29 -47.40 6.80 -5.96
CA ARG A 29 -48.49 7.51 -5.28
C ARG A 29 -47.91 8.60 -4.40
N TYR A 30 -47.91 9.81 -4.95
CA TYR A 30 -47.88 11.06 -4.19
C TYR A 30 -49.17 11.13 -3.36
N THR A 31 -49.06 11.31 -2.05
CA THR A 31 -50.14 11.92 -1.27
C THR A 31 -49.57 13.03 -0.41
N SER A 32 -50.02 14.23 -0.76
CA SER A 32 -49.76 15.53 -0.15
C SER A 32 -50.14 15.53 1.33
N ARG A 33 -49.28 16.05 2.21
CA ARG A 33 -49.69 16.56 3.51
C ARG A 33 -49.47 18.08 3.52
N GLN A 34 -50.59 18.80 3.43
CA GLN A 34 -50.68 20.24 3.62
C GLN A 34 -50.48 20.60 5.11
N PRO A 35 -49.90 21.76 5.43
CA PRO A 35 -49.79 22.25 6.79
C PRO A 35 -51.13 22.84 7.30
N LEU A 36 -51.46 22.50 8.55
CA LEU A 36 -52.58 23.06 9.29
C LEU A 36 -52.33 24.54 9.60
N GLN A 37 -53.25 25.40 9.14
CA GLN A 37 -53.41 26.77 9.61
C GLN A 37 -53.97 26.75 11.04
N LEU A 38 -53.33 27.48 11.96
CA LEU A 38 -53.97 27.92 13.21
C LEU A 38 -54.13 29.44 13.19
N THR A 39 -55.37 29.83 13.37
CA THR A 39 -55.91 31.18 13.40
C THR A 39 -55.51 31.97 14.64
N THR A 40 -55.28 33.25 14.41
CA THR A 40 -54.98 34.32 15.35
C THR A 40 -56.11 34.56 16.35
N GLN A 41 -55.77 34.78 17.62
CA GLN A 41 -56.64 35.48 18.57
C GLN A 41 -55.83 36.59 19.24
N GLN A 42 -56.23 37.84 18.96
CA GLN A 42 -55.61 39.06 19.48
C GLN A 42 -56.02 39.26 20.94
N HIS A 43 -55.03 39.55 21.79
CA HIS A 43 -55.25 40.35 23.00
C HIS A 43 -54.17 41.43 23.07
N HIS A 44 -54.62 42.68 23.06
CA HIS A 44 -53.83 43.88 23.24
C HIS A 44 -53.37 44.01 24.69
N ALA A 45 -52.09 44.29 24.91
CA ALA A 45 -51.60 45.06 26.05
C ALA A 45 -50.31 45.76 25.64
N ALA A 46 -50.36 47.09 25.60
CA ALA A 46 -49.22 47.95 25.31
C ALA A 46 -48.33 48.09 26.55
N ALA A 47 -47.02 48.00 26.35
CA ALA A 47 -46.02 48.53 27.27
C ALA A 47 -44.81 48.95 26.43
N ASP A 48 -44.53 50.26 26.43
CA ASP A 48 -43.37 50.88 25.80
C ASP A 48 -42.07 50.38 26.44
N VAL A 49 -41.14 49.87 25.63
CA VAL A 49 -39.74 49.69 26.00
C VAL A 49 -38.90 50.24 24.84
N GLU A 50 -38.03 51.19 25.17
CA GLU A 50 -37.15 51.89 24.25
C GLU A 50 -36.31 50.94 23.39
N HIS A 51 -36.19 51.29 22.11
CA HIS A 51 -35.46 50.53 21.11
C HIS A 51 -33.97 50.90 21.20
N ILE A 52 -33.18 50.09 21.91
CA ILE A 52 -31.72 50.07 21.75
C ILE A 52 -31.44 49.11 20.60
N ARG A 53 -31.05 49.65 19.43
CA ARG A 53 -30.53 48.83 18.32
C ARG A 53 -29.12 48.34 18.70
N PRO A 54 -28.79 47.05 18.59
CA PRO A 54 -27.41 46.62 18.57
C PRO A 54 -26.73 47.21 17.33
N ASP A 55 -25.51 47.70 17.48
CA ASP A 55 -24.71 48.28 16.40
C ASP A 55 -24.22 47.14 15.50
N GLU A 56 -24.70 47.07 14.25
CA GLU A 56 -24.29 46.04 13.26
C GLU A 56 -22.78 46.10 12.96
N SER A 57 -22.10 47.20 13.30
CA SER A 57 -20.65 47.32 13.14
C SER A 57 -19.85 46.47 14.13
N TYR A 58 -20.44 46.05 15.26
CA TYR A 58 -19.74 45.30 16.31
C TYR A 58 -19.71 43.79 16.01
N LEU A 59 -20.74 43.26 15.35
CA LEU A 59 -20.82 41.86 14.95
C LEU A 59 -19.93 41.54 13.74
N GLN A 60 -19.78 42.50 12.83
CA GLN A 60 -18.87 42.37 11.68
C GLN A 60 -17.40 42.33 12.09
N THR A 61 -17.02 43.07 13.14
CA THR A 61 -15.66 43.02 13.68
C THR A 61 -15.35 41.74 14.43
N GLU A 62 -16.33 41.11 15.09
CA GLU A 62 -16.12 39.82 15.77
C GLU A 62 -15.93 38.66 14.78
N GLU A 63 -16.69 38.63 13.68
CA GLU A 63 -16.53 37.62 12.62
C GLU A 63 -15.18 37.78 11.87
N GLU A 64 -14.76 39.03 11.59
CA GLU A 64 -13.46 39.30 10.96
C GLU A 64 -12.27 39.00 11.90
N GLU A 65 -12.45 39.17 13.21
CA GLU A 65 -11.45 38.78 14.23
C GLU A 65 -11.36 37.25 14.36
N GLU A 66 -12.50 36.53 14.40
CA GLU A 66 -12.52 35.05 14.43
C GLU A 66 -11.87 34.43 13.19
N GLU A 67 -12.15 34.91 11.97
CA GLU A 67 -11.50 34.44 10.74
C GLU A 67 -9.98 34.68 10.76
N HIS A 68 -9.53 35.82 11.30
CA HIS A 68 -8.10 36.13 11.44
C HIS A 68 -7.41 35.21 12.47
N TYR A 69 -8.08 34.87 13.57
CA TYR A 69 -7.54 33.93 14.55
C TYR A 69 -7.44 32.50 14.00
N GLU A 70 -8.41 32.05 13.19
CA GLU A 70 -8.36 30.75 12.51
C GLU A 70 -7.21 30.69 11.47
N GLU A 71 -7.00 31.76 10.68
CA GLU A 71 -5.88 31.83 9.73
C GLU A 71 -4.51 31.85 10.42
N GLU A 72 -4.39 32.51 11.59
CA GLU A 72 -3.15 32.49 12.39
C GLU A 72 -2.87 31.12 13.02
N GLU A 73 -3.89 30.40 13.53
CA GLU A 73 -3.72 29.02 14.03
C GLU A 73 -3.32 28.05 12.91
N GLU A 74 -3.94 28.14 11.73
CA GLU A 74 -3.60 27.28 10.58
C GLU A 74 -2.15 27.54 10.11
N ALA A 75 -1.70 28.80 10.12
CA ALA A 75 -0.33 29.16 9.78
C ALA A 75 0.71 28.69 10.83
N GLU A 76 0.39 28.76 12.13
CA GLU A 76 1.25 28.24 13.19
C GLU A 76 1.33 26.69 13.15
N GLU A 77 0.22 26.00 12.85
CA GLU A 77 0.21 24.54 12.65
C GLU A 77 1.06 24.14 11.43
N ASP A 78 0.98 24.88 10.33
CA ASP A 78 1.79 24.67 9.14
C ASP A 78 3.28 24.89 9.42
N GLU A 79 3.67 25.95 10.17
CA GLU A 79 5.07 26.19 10.55
C GLU A 79 5.63 25.09 11.47
N ILE A 80 4.84 24.60 12.43
CA ILE A 80 5.23 23.48 13.31
C ILE A 80 5.42 22.20 12.49
N TYR A 81 4.52 21.93 11.55
CA TYR A 81 4.61 20.78 10.66
C TYR A 81 5.86 20.85 9.76
N GLU A 82 6.16 22.02 9.18
CA GLU A 82 7.36 22.24 8.39
C GLU A 82 8.64 22.01 9.21
N ASP A 83 8.70 22.52 10.44
CA ASP A 83 9.84 22.32 11.35
C ASP A 83 10.02 20.85 11.77
N GLU A 84 8.93 20.12 12.02
CA GLU A 84 8.97 18.68 12.31
C GLU A 84 9.48 17.87 11.10
N VAL A 85 8.99 18.18 9.90
CA VAL A 85 9.43 17.56 8.65
C VAL A 85 10.91 17.85 8.38
N GLU A 86 11.38 19.07 8.62
CA GLU A 86 12.79 19.43 8.50
C GLU A 86 13.68 18.66 9.49
N GLN A 87 13.22 18.45 10.71
CA GLN A 87 13.95 17.71 11.74
C GLN A 87 14.01 16.21 11.44
N GLU A 88 12.92 15.61 10.95
CA GLU A 88 12.91 14.22 10.47
C GLU A 88 13.86 14.02 9.28
N GLN A 89 13.89 14.96 8.32
CA GLN A 89 14.77 14.91 7.15
C GLN A 89 16.25 15.08 7.52
N LYS A 90 16.59 15.92 8.52
CA LYS A 90 17.97 16.11 8.99
C LYS A 90 18.54 14.86 9.69
N GLY A 91 17.69 14.00 10.25
CA GLY A 91 18.10 12.76 10.94
C GLY A 91 18.24 11.54 10.04
N ARG A 92 17.51 11.49 8.92
CA ARG A 92 17.46 10.33 8.04
C ARG A 92 18.60 10.35 7.01
N LYS A 93 19.69 9.66 7.31
CA LYS A 93 20.73 9.39 6.29
C LYS A 93 20.12 8.50 5.20
N LEU A 94 19.93 9.05 4.01
CA LEU A 94 19.70 8.25 2.80
C LEU A 94 20.83 7.22 2.72
N VAL A 95 20.47 5.95 2.76
CA VAL A 95 21.43 4.86 2.61
C VAL A 95 21.91 4.86 1.17
N ASP A 96 23.22 4.96 0.97
CA ASP A 96 23.82 4.88 -0.37
C ASP A 96 23.59 3.48 -0.95
N ILE A 97 22.69 3.39 -1.94
CA ILE A 97 22.50 2.18 -2.73
C ILE A 97 23.76 1.99 -3.59
N PRO A 98 24.46 0.84 -3.52
CA PRO A 98 25.65 0.61 -4.33
C PRO A 98 25.34 0.78 -5.82
N GLU A 99 26.13 1.60 -6.51
CA GLU A 99 25.97 1.84 -7.93
C GLU A 99 26.11 0.54 -8.72
N ILE A 100 25.18 0.30 -9.64
CA ILE A 100 25.12 -0.93 -10.41
C ILE A 100 25.96 -0.79 -11.68
N HIS A 101 27.09 -1.49 -11.72
CA HIS A 101 27.91 -1.58 -12.92
C HIS A 101 27.61 -2.89 -13.67
N GLU A 102 26.90 -2.78 -14.79
CA GLU A 102 26.52 -3.89 -15.66
C GLU A 102 27.29 -3.83 -16.99
N PRO A 103 27.54 -4.97 -17.66
CA PRO A 103 28.23 -4.97 -18.94
C PRO A 103 27.39 -4.25 -20.01
N GLU A 104 28.06 -3.45 -20.84
CA GLU A 104 27.43 -2.84 -22.01
C GLU A 104 27.23 -3.89 -23.11
N LEU A 105 25.96 -4.21 -23.40
CA LEU A 105 25.58 -5.17 -24.42
C LEU A 105 25.06 -4.40 -25.64
N GLU A 106 25.91 -4.24 -26.65
CA GLU A 106 25.62 -3.41 -27.84
C GLU A 106 24.70 -4.14 -28.82
N THR A 107 24.84 -5.46 -28.96
CA THR A 107 24.09 -6.24 -29.94
C THR A 107 22.95 -7.06 -29.31
N ALA A 108 21.86 -7.25 -30.06
CA ALA A 108 20.74 -8.08 -29.63
C ALA A 108 21.15 -9.56 -29.41
N GLU A 109 22.16 -10.04 -30.13
CA GLU A 109 22.69 -11.40 -29.95
C GLU A 109 23.43 -11.56 -28.61
N GLU A 110 24.21 -10.55 -28.20
CA GLU A 110 24.87 -10.53 -26.90
C GLU A 110 23.86 -10.46 -25.77
N GLN A 111 22.80 -9.65 -25.93
CA GLN A 111 21.70 -9.54 -24.98
C GLN A 111 20.98 -10.88 -24.77
N GLU A 112 20.63 -11.59 -25.85
CA GLU A 112 19.95 -12.88 -25.73
C GLU A 112 20.87 -13.95 -25.13
N LYS A 113 22.16 -13.98 -25.51
CA LYS A 113 23.16 -14.89 -24.91
C LYS A 113 23.30 -14.63 -23.41
N PHE A 114 23.44 -13.37 -23.02
CA PHE A 114 23.57 -12.97 -21.62
C PHE A 114 22.31 -13.32 -20.81
N TYR A 115 21.12 -13.08 -21.36
CA TYR A 115 19.87 -13.48 -20.72
C TYR A 115 19.78 -15.01 -20.53
N HIS A 116 20.17 -15.80 -21.54
CA HIS A 116 20.23 -17.25 -21.41
C HIS A 116 21.22 -17.73 -20.34
N GLU A 117 22.35 -17.05 -20.18
CA GLU A 117 23.29 -17.31 -19.08
C GLU A 117 22.67 -17.01 -17.72
N LEU A 118 21.95 -15.90 -17.58
CA LEU A 118 21.22 -15.55 -16.35
C LEU A 118 20.14 -16.58 -16.00
N VAL A 119 19.39 -17.08 -16.99
CA VAL A 119 18.40 -18.15 -16.79
C VAL A 119 19.06 -19.41 -16.24
N LYS A 120 20.18 -19.85 -16.84
CA LYS A 120 20.94 -21.02 -16.36
C LYS A 120 21.51 -20.80 -14.96
N ALA A 121 22.08 -19.62 -14.70
CA ALA A 121 22.62 -19.27 -13.39
C ALA A 121 21.52 -19.33 -12.31
N ARG A 122 20.32 -18.85 -12.61
CA ARG A 122 19.17 -18.89 -11.69
C ARG A 122 18.70 -20.31 -11.40
N GLU A 123 18.69 -21.20 -12.38
CA GLU A 123 18.35 -22.61 -12.14
C GLU A 123 19.38 -23.30 -11.23
N ILE A 124 20.67 -22.97 -11.39
CA ILE A 124 21.74 -23.46 -10.54
C ILE A 124 21.59 -22.90 -9.13
N GLU A 125 21.35 -21.59 -8.99
CA GLU A 125 21.10 -20.93 -7.71
C GLU A 125 19.92 -21.57 -6.98
N ARG A 126 18.79 -21.79 -7.67
CA ARG A 126 17.62 -22.44 -7.08
C ARG A 126 17.93 -23.84 -6.59
N LYS A 127 18.62 -24.67 -7.39
CA LYS A 127 19.03 -26.02 -6.99
C LYS A 127 19.96 -25.99 -5.78
N LYS A 128 20.89 -25.03 -5.75
CA LYS A 128 21.81 -24.82 -4.62
C LYS A 128 21.05 -24.39 -3.36
N ALA A 129 20.13 -23.43 -3.46
CA ALA A 129 19.33 -22.97 -2.33
C ALA A 129 18.44 -24.08 -1.74
N ILE A 130 17.85 -24.93 -2.59
CA ILE A 130 17.10 -26.11 -2.15
C ILE A 130 18.02 -27.12 -1.46
N ALA A 131 19.21 -27.38 -2.02
CA ALA A 131 20.17 -28.31 -1.43
C ALA A 131 20.74 -27.82 -0.09
N GLU A 132 20.90 -26.50 0.06
CA GLU A 132 21.34 -25.85 1.30
C GLU A 132 20.20 -25.66 2.32
N GLY A 133 18.96 -26.01 1.98
CA GLY A 133 17.81 -25.84 2.87
C GLY A 133 17.43 -24.37 3.11
N LYS A 134 17.75 -23.47 2.17
CA LYS A 134 17.38 -22.04 2.21
C LYS A 134 16.07 -21.73 1.48
N MET A 135 15.52 -22.71 0.76
CA MET A 135 14.29 -22.59 -0.01
C MET A 135 13.59 -23.95 -0.09
N ASP A 136 12.27 -23.94 0.00
CA ASP A 136 11.47 -25.14 -0.18
C ASP A 136 11.39 -25.61 -1.64
N ASN A 137 11.36 -26.92 -1.82
CA ASN A 137 11.11 -27.52 -3.12
C ASN A 137 9.60 -27.54 -3.38
N LEU A 138 9.15 -26.69 -4.30
CA LEU A 138 7.73 -26.54 -4.65
C LEU A 138 7.07 -27.81 -5.20
N LEU A 139 7.85 -28.79 -5.67
CA LEU A 139 7.34 -30.06 -6.17
C LEU A 139 7.07 -31.08 -5.05
N VAL A 140 7.56 -30.82 -3.83
CA VAL A 140 7.43 -31.73 -2.70
C VAL A 140 6.54 -31.06 -1.65
N PRO A 141 5.31 -31.56 -1.43
CA PRO A 141 4.45 -31.02 -0.39
C PRO A 141 5.10 -31.25 0.98
N LYS A 142 5.12 -30.20 1.80
CA LYS A 142 5.62 -30.22 3.17
C LYS A 142 4.55 -29.76 4.14
N ARG A 143 4.71 -30.11 5.41
CA ARG A 143 3.87 -29.58 6.49
C ARG A 143 4.28 -28.14 6.78
N LEU A 144 3.32 -27.33 7.24
CA LEU A 144 3.56 -25.91 7.54
C LEU A 144 4.62 -25.72 8.65
N GLU A 145 4.70 -26.66 9.60
CA GLU A 145 5.72 -26.62 10.66
C GLU A 145 7.15 -26.87 10.15
N ASP A 146 7.30 -27.50 8.98
CA ASP A 146 8.59 -27.79 8.34
C ASP A 146 8.91 -26.77 7.22
N ALA A 147 8.11 -25.70 7.10
CA ALA A 147 8.29 -24.67 6.09
C ALA A 147 9.53 -23.82 6.37
N ILE A 148 10.29 -23.53 5.33
CA ILE A 148 11.50 -22.70 5.44
C ILE A 148 11.13 -21.26 5.12
N SER A 149 11.35 -20.36 6.07
CA SER A 149 11.29 -18.91 5.81
C SER A 149 12.42 -18.52 4.87
N ILE A 150 12.07 -18.07 3.67
CA ILE A 150 13.04 -17.63 2.68
C ILE A 150 13.58 -16.29 3.14
N VAL A 151 14.91 -16.15 3.15
CA VAL A 151 15.60 -14.88 3.34
C VAL A 151 16.08 -14.40 1.99
N GLY A 152 15.66 -13.21 1.59
CA GLY A 152 16.11 -12.54 0.38
C GLY A 152 17.59 -12.23 0.42
N THR A 153 18.22 -12.07 -0.74
CA THR A 153 19.64 -11.76 -0.86
C THR A 153 19.91 -10.54 -1.73
N CYS A 154 18.88 -9.94 -2.33
CA CYS A 154 19.03 -8.78 -3.20
C CYS A 154 19.38 -7.51 -2.39
N MET A 155 20.38 -6.76 -2.89
CA MET A 155 20.88 -5.51 -2.31
C MET A 155 20.55 -4.27 -3.18
N HIS A 156 19.66 -4.39 -4.17
CA HIS A 156 19.37 -3.35 -5.17
C HIS A 156 17.88 -3.19 -5.44
N THR A 157 17.46 -1.97 -5.82
CA THR A 157 16.06 -1.51 -6.12
C THR A 157 15.24 -2.52 -6.94
N CYS A 158 15.91 -3.23 -7.84
CA CYS A 158 15.36 -4.35 -8.58
C CYS A 158 16.39 -5.49 -8.68
N PRO A 159 15.99 -6.78 -8.55
CA PRO A 159 16.86 -7.92 -8.82
C PRO A 159 17.45 -7.89 -10.22
N ARG A 160 18.72 -8.29 -10.35
CA ARG A 160 19.45 -8.30 -11.64
C ARG A 160 18.71 -9.06 -12.73
N PHE A 161 18.27 -10.28 -12.44
CA PHE A 161 17.53 -11.10 -13.40
C PHE A 161 16.26 -10.42 -13.89
N GLU A 162 15.53 -9.78 -12.99
CA GLU A 162 14.27 -9.11 -13.30
C GLU A 162 14.48 -7.91 -14.24
N ARG A 163 15.54 -7.12 -14.04
CA ARG A 163 15.88 -5.99 -14.92
C ARG A 163 16.01 -6.44 -16.38
N TYR A 164 16.81 -7.47 -16.63
CA TYR A 164 17.03 -8.01 -17.98
C TYR A 164 15.80 -8.71 -18.56
N ARG A 165 15.03 -9.43 -17.74
CA ARG A 165 13.77 -10.03 -18.20
C ARG A 165 12.79 -8.96 -18.65
N ARG A 166 12.60 -7.90 -17.85
CA ARG A 166 11.67 -6.81 -18.15
C ARG A 166 12.12 -5.97 -19.35
N GLU A 167 13.42 -5.78 -19.52
CA GLU A 167 14.00 -5.19 -20.75
C GLU A 167 13.63 -6.03 -21.99
N ARG A 168 13.81 -7.36 -21.93
CA ARG A 168 13.46 -8.27 -23.02
C ARG A 168 11.96 -8.32 -23.32
N GLU A 169 11.13 -8.31 -22.28
CA GLU A 169 9.66 -8.33 -22.39
C GLU A 169 9.06 -6.96 -22.77
N ASN A 170 9.88 -5.90 -22.85
CA ASN A 170 9.45 -4.51 -23.00
C ASN A 170 8.43 -4.08 -21.93
N ASN A 171 8.61 -4.56 -20.70
CA ASN A 171 7.74 -4.30 -19.55
C ASN A 171 8.45 -3.40 -18.52
N LEU A 172 8.99 -2.28 -19.00
CA LEU A 172 9.64 -1.25 -18.19
C LEU A 172 8.74 -0.02 -18.12
N PHE A 173 8.72 0.64 -16.96
CA PHE A 173 8.13 1.96 -16.86
C PHE A 173 9.06 2.99 -17.49
N GLU A 174 8.52 4.10 -17.99
CA GLU A 174 9.31 5.18 -18.61
C GLU A 174 10.43 5.69 -17.69
N ARG A 175 10.18 5.70 -16.38
CA ARG A 175 11.11 6.15 -15.34
C ARG A 175 12.28 5.20 -15.10
N GLU A 176 12.17 3.95 -15.56
CA GLU A 176 13.23 2.93 -15.47
C GLU A 176 14.01 2.81 -16.78
N THR A 177 13.66 3.59 -17.81
CA THR A 177 14.34 3.55 -19.11
C THR A 177 15.33 4.68 -19.25
N ILE A 178 16.47 4.41 -19.91
CA ILE A 178 17.42 5.45 -20.25
C ILE A 178 16.77 6.34 -21.32
N PRO A 179 16.70 7.67 -21.13
CA PRO A 179 16.04 8.59 -22.06
C PRO A 179 16.50 8.39 -23.51
N GLY A 180 15.54 8.22 -24.42
CA GLY A 180 15.80 8.02 -25.85
C GLY A 180 16.17 6.59 -26.25
N THR A 181 16.20 5.65 -25.31
CA THR A 181 16.43 4.22 -25.59
C THR A 181 15.31 3.36 -25.00
N LYS A 182 15.28 2.07 -25.36
CA LYS A 182 14.45 1.05 -24.69
C LYS A 182 15.24 0.25 -23.64
N ARG A 183 16.42 0.74 -23.25
CA ARG A 183 17.30 0.05 -22.31
C ARG A 183 16.91 0.39 -20.89
N VAL A 184 17.05 -0.59 -20.01
CA VAL A 184 16.83 -0.39 -18.57
C VAL A 184 17.95 0.47 -17.97
N ASN A 185 17.58 1.47 -17.19
CA ASN A 185 18.50 2.14 -16.28
C ASN A 185 18.58 1.31 -15.00
N HIS A 186 19.71 0.63 -14.80
CA HIS A 186 19.83 -0.32 -13.70
C HIS A 186 19.70 0.31 -12.32
N ASN A 187 20.08 1.58 -12.15
CA ASN A 187 20.01 2.32 -10.89
C ASN A 187 18.59 2.80 -10.55
N ASP A 188 17.75 3.06 -11.56
CA ASP A 188 16.37 3.54 -11.39
C ASP A 188 15.33 2.40 -11.40
N ALA A 189 15.73 1.19 -11.79
CA ALA A 189 14.83 0.04 -11.88
C ALA A 189 14.32 -0.37 -10.50
N VAL A 190 13.00 -0.49 -10.32
CA VAL A 190 12.37 -0.95 -9.08
C VAL A 190 11.68 -2.28 -9.32
N LYS A 191 11.78 -3.19 -8.34
CA LYS A 191 11.10 -4.49 -8.40
C LYS A 191 9.60 -4.28 -8.65
N MET A 192 9.09 -4.94 -9.68
CA MET A 192 7.67 -4.93 -10.04
C MET A 192 6.92 -5.94 -9.18
N TYR A 193 5.68 -5.64 -8.82
CA TYR A 193 4.84 -6.62 -8.15
C TYR A 193 4.39 -7.71 -9.13
N GLU A 194 4.87 -8.93 -8.91
CA GLU A 194 4.39 -10.10 -9.63
C GLU A 194 3.21 -10.73 -8.90
N ARG A 195 2.09 -10.89 -9.60
CA ARG A 195 1.00 -11.72 -9.10
C ARG A 195 1.49 -13.16 -9.04
N ALA A 196 1.21 -13.85 -7.93
CA ALA A 196 1.41 -15.29 -7.81
C ALA A 196 0.53 -16.03 -8.84
N ALA A 197 1.04 -16.21 -10.06
CA ALA A 197 0.54 -17.21 -10.97
C ALA A 197 1.05 -18.56 -10.46
N GLY A 198 0.21 -19.60 -10.53
CA GLY A 198 0.39 -20.90 -9.82
C GLY A 198 1.70 -21.67 -10.02
N ASP A 199 2.63 -21.16 -10.82
CA ASP A 199 3.99 -21.65 -10.99
C ASP A 199 4.99 -20.71 -10.31
N ASN A 200 4.94 -20.61 -8.97
CA ASN A 200 5.83 -19.79 -8.13
C ASN A 200 7.32 -20.23 -8.13
N LEU A 201 7.82 -20.72 -9.26
CA LEU A 201 9.23 -21.02 -9.54
C LEU A 201 10.13 -19.77 -9.52
N LEU A 202 9.55 -18.58 -9.27
CA LEU A 202 10.20 -17.27 -9.36
C LEU A 202 10.76 -16.76 -8.03
N SER A 203 10.33 -17.28 -6.87
CA SER A 203 10.78 -16.77 -5.57
C SER A 203 12.13 -17.38 -5.14
N THR A 204 13.20 -17.09 -5.88
CA THR A 204 14.57 -17.42 -5.40
C THR A 204 15.01 -16.37 -4.37
N PRO A 205 15.89 -16.71 -3.42
CA PRO A 205 16.46 -15.74 -2.48
C PRO A 205 16.98 -14.46 -3.17
N SER A 206 17.64 -14.58 -4.33
CA SER A 206 18.11 -13.44 -5.14
C SER A 206 17.02 -12.50 -5.67
N THR A 207 15.76 -12.91 -5.65
CA THR A 207 14.62 -12.12 -6.14
C THR A 207 13.87 -11.40 -5.01
N LEU A 208 14.11 -11.77 -3.76
CA LEU A 208 13.60 -11.08 -2.58
C LEU A 208 14.68 -10.12 -2.08
N SER A 209 14.26 -8.92 -1.65
CA SER A 209 15.11 -7.99 -0.90
C SER A 209 15.55 -8.68 0.39
N GLN A 210 16.79 -8.49 0.85
CA GLN A 210 17.21 -9.02 2.16
C GLN A 210 16.34 -8.49 3.29
N GLY A 211 15.78 -9.40 4.09
CA GLY A 211 15.18 -9.06 5.36
C GLY A 211 15.59 -10.04 6.47
N GLN A 212 15.60 -9.56 7.72
CA GLN A 212 16.14 -10.32 8.85
C GLN A 212 15.16 -11.39 9.34
N SER A 213 15.70 -12.57 9.63
CA SER A 213 15.14 -13.55 10.56
C SER A 213 15.84 -13.35 11.91
N ASP A 214 15.07 -13.41 13.01
CA ASP A 214 15.38 -13.08 14.42
C ASP A 214 16.63 -13.75 15.07
N THR A 215 17.58 -14.27 14.31
CA THR A 215 18.84 -14.77 14.86
C THR A 215 19.84 -13.64 15.07
N HIS A 216 19.95 -13.19 16.33
CA HIS A 216 21.04 -12.37 16.87
C HIS A 216 22.41 -12.78 16.29
N THR A 217 22.88 -12.06 15.27
CA THR A 217 24.31 -12.00 14.95
C THR A 217 24.62 -10.56 14.56
N SER A 218 25.49 -9.97 15.37
CA SER A 218 25.95 -8.58 15.40
C SER A 218 26.63 -8.13 14.10
N THR A 219 25.85 -8.00 13.03
CA THR A 219 26.12 -7.20 11.83
C THR A 219 24.84 -6.47 11.42
N ALA A 220 24.17 -5.86 12.41
CA ALA A 220 22.84 -5.26 12.34
C ALA A 220 22.71 -4.00 11.43
N GLN A 221 23.73 -3.64 10.65
CA GLN A 221 23.75 -2.41 9.85
C GLN A 221 23.68 -2.61 8.33
N SER A 222 23.76 -3.85 7.81
CA SER A 222 23.81 -4.08 6.35
C SER A 222 22.60 -4.83 5.77
N LEU A 223 21.77 -5.44 6.63
CA LEU A 223 20.88 -6.54 6.25
C LEU A 223 19.37 -6.20 6.25
N THR A 224 19.01 -4.93 6.42
CA THR A 224 17.60 -4.50 6.64
C THR A 224 17.25 -3.24 5.86
N LEU A 225 18.23 -2.63 5.19
CA LEU A 225 18.06 -1.28 4.64
C LEU A 225 17.23 -1.26 3.36
N TYR A 226 17.20 -2.34 2.59
CA TYR A 226 16.88 -2.20 1.18
C TYR A 226 15.37 -2.03 0.84
N PRO A 227 14.41 -2.73 1.48
CA PRO A 227 12.98 -2.35 1.38
C PRO A 227 12.71 -0.89 1.75
N GLN A 228 13.36 -0.40 2.81
CA GLN A 228 13.29 1.01 3.24
C GLN A 228 13.92 1.93 2.20
N CYS A 229 15.13 1.63 1.72
CA CYS A 229 15.82 2.39 0.68
C CYS A 229 14.97 2.54 -0.58
N THR A 230 14.23 1.49 -0.95
CA THR A 230 13.33 1.54 -2.10
C THR A 230 12.16 2.48 -1.85
N LEU A 231 11.52 2.42 -0.67
CA LEU A 231 10.47 3.38 -0.33
C LEU A 231 11.01 4.80 -0.20
N ASP A 232 12.22 4.98 0.30
CA ASP A 232 12.89 6.26 0.41
C ASP A 232 13.15 6.86 -0.97
N TYR A 233 13.66 6.06 -1.89
CA TYR A 233 13.77 6.44 -3.30
C TYR A 233 12.40 6.79 -3.90
N LEU A 234 11.37 5.98 -3.68
CA LEU A 234 10.04 6.23 -4.25
C LEU A 234 9.38 7.50 -3.69
N PHE A 235 9.40 7.72 -2.39
CA PHE A 235 8.68 8.80 -1.73
C PHE A 235 9.49 10.09 -1.56
N HIS A 236 10.80 10.02 -1.34
CA HIS A 236 11.63 11.20 -1.07
C HIS A 236 12.44 11.66 -2.29
N ASN A 237 12.73 10.77 -3.25
CA ASN A 237 13.44 11.16 -4.47
C ASN A 237 12.48 11.27 -5.67
N LEU A 238 11.71 10.23 -5.93
CA LEU A 238 10.94 10.11 -7.16
C LEU A 238 9.66 10.94 -7.12
N LEU A 239 8.89 10.87 -6.04
CA LEU A 239 7.63 11.58 -5.88
C LEU A 239 7.82 13.12 -5.99
N PRO A 240 8.79 13.77 -5.31
CA PRO A 240 8.98 15.21 -5.43
C PRO A 240 9.52 15.62 -6.81
N ARG A 241 10.42 14.82 -7.39
CA ARG A 241 10.99 15.09 -8.73
C ARG A 241 9.97 14.90 -9.86
N GLY A 242 9.10 13.91 -9.72
CA GLY A 242 8.23 13.43 -10.78
C GLY A 242 6.78 13.92 -10.69
N GLY A 243 6.35 14.46 -9.55
CA GLY A 243 4.96 14.80 -9.25
C GLY A 243 4.09 13.58 -8.94
N PHE A 244 3.03 13.78 -8.16
CA PHE A 244 2.19 12.69 -7.66
C PHE A 244 1.61 11.81 -8.77
N SER A 245 0.86 12.40 -9.69
CA SER A 245 0.12 11.61 -10.67
C SER A 245 0.97 10.93 -11.73
N ALA A 246 2.09 11.56 -12.12
CA ALA A 246 3.00 10.98 -13.11
C ALA A 246 3.88 9.88 -12.51
N THR A 247 3.93 9.76 -11.18
CA THR A 247 4.65 8.69 -10.46
C THR A 247 3.71 7.66 -9.84
N PHE A 248 2.42 7.99 -9.69
CA PHE A 248 1.42 7.19 -8.98
C PHE A 248 1.43 5.71 -9.35
N ASN A 249 1.29 5.36 -10.63
CA ASN A 249 1.24 3.95 -11.05
C ASN A 249 2.55 3.19 -10.72
N PHE A 250 3.69 3.88 -10.82
CA PHE A 250 5.00 3.31 -10.53
C PHE A 250 5.20 3.11 -9.02
N ILE A 251 4.91 4.13 -8.21
CA ILE A 251 5.02 4.06 -6.75
C ILE A 251 4.01 3.06 -6.18
N ARG A 252 2.78 3.01 -6.71
CA ARG A 252 1.77 2.03 -6.29
C ARG A 252 2.25 0.59 -6.52
N ASP A 253 2.89 0.33 -7.65
CA ASP A 253 3.41 -1.02 -7.96
C ASP A 253 4.65 -1.36 -7.12
N GLY A 254 5.62 -0.45 -7.05
CA GLY A 254 6.84 -0.62 -6.27
C GLY A 254 6.58 -0.76 -4.76
N SER A 255 5.69 0.05 -4.19
CA SER A 255 5.30 -0.07 -2.78
C SER A 255 4.59 -1.39 -2.48
N ARG A 256 3.75 -1.90 -3.41
CA ARG A 256 3.15 -3.23 -3.30
C ARG A 256 4.21 -4.34 -3.36
N ALA A 257 5.20 -4.21 -4.23
CA ALA A 257 6.30 -5.17 -4.32
C ALA A 257 7.11 -5.23 -3.01
N VAL A 258 7.36 -4.06 -2.40
CA VAL A 258 8.03 -3.96 -1.09
C VAL A 258 7.21 -4.65 0.01
N ARG A 259 5.90 -4.34 0.14
CA ARG A 259 5.03 -5.01 1.12
C ARG A 259 5.00 -6.52 0.93
N ASN A 260 4.91 -6.98 -0.31
CA ASN A 260 4.93 -8.41 -0.62
C ASN A 260 6.25 -9.09 -0.21
N ASN A 261 7.39 -8.39 -0.29
CA ASN A 261 8.65 -8.95 0.20
C ASN A 261 8.61 -9.20 1.71
N PHE A 262 8.13 -8.24 2.50
CA PHE A 262 7.97 -8.43 3.95
C PHE A 262 7.09 -9.64 4.29
N THR A 263 5.98 -9.82 3.56
CA THR A 263 5.10 -10.98 3.73
C THR A 263 5.82 -12.30 3.39
N MET A 264 6.59 -12.33 2.29
CA MET A 264 7.31 -13.53 1.86
C MET A 264 8.43 -13.94 2.82
N GLU A 265 9.04 -12.98 3.51
CA GLU A 265 10.11 -13.22 4.49
C GLU A 265 9.60 -13.36 5.92
N HIS A 266 8.28 -13.23 6.15
CA HIS A 266 7.64 -13.24 7.47
C HIS A 266 8.20 -12.18 8.44
N ILE A 267 8.45 -10.97 7.95
CA ILE A 267 9.02 -9.89 8.74
C ILE A 267 7.91 -8.96 9.23
N THR A 268 7.80 -8.83 10.55
CA THR A 268 6.78 -8.02 11.22
C THR A 268 7.38 -6.97 12.17
N GLY A 269 8.72 -6.80 12.16
CA GLY A 269 9.43 -5.89 13.07
C GLY A 269 9.19 -4.39 12.78
N PRO A 270 9.83 -3.49 13.56
CA PRO A 270 9.63 -2.04 13.48
C PRO A 270 9.78 -1.47 12.07
N LEU A 271 10.76 -1.98 11.30
CA LEU A 271 10.95 -1.52 9.93
C LEU A 271 9.76 -1.86 9.01
N ALA A 272 9.19 -3.07 9.16
CA ALA A 272 8.04 -3.46 8.36
C ALA A 272 6.86 -2.54 8.69
N ILE A 273 6.67 -2.20 9.97
CA ILE A 273 5.64 -1.24 10.42
C ILE A 273 5.85 0.11 9.74
N GLU A 274 7.03 0.73 9.89
CA GLU A 274 7.33 2.04 9.27
C GLU A 274 7.10 2.04 7.75
N CYS A 275 7.54 0.99 7.05
CA CYS A 275 7.35 0.86 5.62
C CYS A 275 5.87 0.76 5.23
N HIS A 276 5.07 0.04 6.02
CA HIS A 276 3.64 -0.10 5.77
C HIS A 276 2.86 1.17 6.13
N ASP A 277 3.29 1.92 7.16
CA ASP A 277 2.74 3.22 7.52
C ASP A 277 2.88 4.21 6.36
N CYS A 278 4.09 4.33 5.78
CA CYS A 278 4.32 5.16 4.59
C CYS A 278 3.44 4.74 3.41
N CYS A 279 3.28 3.43 3.19
CA CYS A 279 2.42 2.91 2.15
C CYS A 279 0.93 3.26 2.38
N ALA A 280 0.46 3.18 3.62
CA ALA A 280 -0.92 3.49 3.98
C ALA A 280 -1.21 4.98 3.73
N ARG A 281 -0.32 5.87 4.20
CA ARG A 281 -0.41 7.32 3.95
C ARG A 281 -0.43 7.64 2.45
N PHE A 282 0.45 7.00 1.67
CA PHE A 282 0.44 7.16 0.20
C PHE A 282 -0.90 6.77 -0.44
N HIS A 283 -1.49 5.65 -0.02
CA HIS A 283 -2.79 5.22 -0.55
C HIS A 283 -3.93 6.18 -0.17
N ILE A 284 -3.89 6.79 1.03
CA ILE A 284 -4.84 7.83 1.42
C ILE A 284 -4.70 9.07 0.52
N LEU A 285 -3.47 9.53 0.29
CA LEU A 285 -3.21 10.65 -0.62
C LEU A 285 -3.66 10.32 -2.06
N ALA A 286 -3.46 9.08 -2.50
CA ALA A 286 -3.90 8.64 -3.83
C ALA A 286 -5.42 8.67 -3.98
N LEU A 287 -6.17 8.28 -2.94
CA LEU A 287 -7.63 8.38 -2.93
C LEU A 287 -8.13 9.83 -3.05
N HIS A 288 -7.33 10.81 -2.62
CA HIS A 288 -7.64 12.23 -2.79
C HIS A 288 -7.22 12.75 -4.18
N PHE A 289 -5.94 12.64 -4.52
CA PHE A 289 -5.38 13.28 -5.72
C PHE A 289 -5.74 12.60 -7.05
N GLU A 290 -5.91 11.27 -7.06
CA GLU A 290 -6.15 10.51 -8.30
C GLU A 290 -7.63 10.21 -8.55
N ARG A 291 -8.52 10.61 -7.63
CA ARG A 291 -9.94 10.25 -7.65
C ARG A 291 -10.64 10.52 -8.98
N ASP A 292 -10.42 11.70 -9.53
CA ASP A 292 -11.10 12.17 -10.74
C ASP A 292 -10.30 11.86 -12.02
N ARG A 293 -9.17 11.17 -11.91
CA ARG A 293 -8.32 10.86 -13.06
C ARG A 293 -8.85 9.68 -13.88
N PRO A 294 -8.75 9.75 -15.22
CA PRO A 294 -9.18 8.65 -16.07
C PRO A 294 -8.30 7.42 -15.83
N GLY A 295 -8.93 6.28 -15.56
CA GLY A 295 -8.25 5.01 -15.31
C GLY A 295 -7.90 4.74 -13.84
N PHE A 296 -8.19 5.68 -12.93
CA PHE A 296 -8.14 5.40 -11.50
C PHE A 296 -9.32 4.50 -11.08
N SER A 297 -9.03 3.50 -10.25
CA SER A 297 -10.03 2.56 -9.76
C SER A 297 -10.09 2.67 -8.24
N LEU A 298 -11.04 3.47 -7.76
CA LEU A 298 -11.28 3.68 -6.33
C LEU A 298 -11.45 2.35 -5.56
N PRO A 299 -12.23 1.36 -6.04
CA PRO A 299 -12.35 0.09 -5.31
C PRO A 299 -11.04 -0.69 -5.21
N LEU A 300 -10.16 -0.59 -6.22
CA LEU A 300 -8.86 -1.27 -6.16
C LEU A 300 -7.92 -0.57 -5.18
N GLU A 301 -7.94 0.76 -5.13
CA GLU A 301 -7.10 1.53 -4.21
C GLU A 301 -7.56 1.37 -2.76
N GLU A 302 -8.88 1.43 -2.51
CA GLU A 302 -9.46 1.12 -1.20
C GLU A 302 -9.06 -0.27 -0.72
N GLN A 303 -9.13 -1.28 -1.61
CA GLN A 303 -8.71 -2.64 -1.26
C GLN A 303 -7.22 -2.71 -0.88
N GLN A 304 -6.35 -1.95 -1.54
CA GLN A 304 -4.92 -1.92 -1.20
C GLN A 304 -4.66 -1.25 0.15
N LEU A 305 -5.36 -0.15 0.43
CA LEU A 305 -5.31 0.52 1.73
C LEU A 305 -5.82 -0.41 2.85
N MET A 306 -6.98 -1.04 2.65
CA MET A 306 -7.55 -2.00 3.61
C MET A 306 -6.58 -3.16 3.92
N ASN A 307 -5.97 -3.74 2.90
CA ASN A 307 -4.99 -4.82 3.09
C ASN A 307 -3.76 -4.34 3.87
N THR A 308 -3.27 -3.14 3.57
CA THR A 308 -2.10 -2.56 4.25
C THR A 308 -2.40 -2.31 5.73
N LEU A 309 -3.54 -1.69 6.04
CA LEU A 309 -3.98 -1.42 7.41
C LEU A 309 -4.27 -2.72 8.18
N GLN A 310 -4.77 -3.76 7.50
CA GLN A 310 -4.97 -5.07 8.12
C GLN A 310 -3.64 -5.74 8.50
N CYS A 311 -2.62 -5.66 7.64
CA CYS A 311 -1.27 -6.14 7.98
C CYS A 311 -0.66 -5.37 9.15
N LEU A 312 -0.79 -4.04 9.17
CA LEU A 312 -0.31 -3.21 10.29
C LEU A 312 -0.93 -3.62 11.62
N LYS A 313 -2.25 -3.85 11.64
CA LYS A 313 -2.94 -4.34 12.83
C LYS A 313 -2.37 -5.66 13.34
N GLU A 314 -2.07 -6.60 12.45
CA GLU A 314 -1.44 -7.88 12.80
C GLU A 314 -0.02 -7.67 13.33
N PHE A 315 0.77 -6.78 12.71
CA PHE A 315 2.12 -6.47 13.18
C PHE A 315 2.16 -5.84 14.57
N TYR A 316 1.23 -4.93 14.90
CA TYR A 316 1.14 -4.36 16.24
C TYR A 316 0.80 -5.40 17.30
N GLN A 317 -0.03 -6.39 16.96
CA GLN A 317 -0.34 -7.50 17.86
C GLN A 317 0.86 -8.43 18.06
N ASP A 318 1.58 -8.76 16.99
CA ASP A 318 2.78 -9.61 17.04
C ASP A 318 3.95 -8.95 17.78
N GLN A 319 4.10 -7.63 17.66
CA GLN A 319 5.19 -6.87 18.27
C GLN A 319 4.86 -6.32 19.66
N ARG A 320 3.64 -6.52 20.17
CA ARG A 320 3.13 -5.93 21.43
C ARG A 320 4.07 -6.05 22.63
N ASP A 321 4.75 -7.19 22.76
CA ASP A 321 5.65 -7.47 23.89
C ASP A 321 7.10 -6.99 23.63
N ARG A 322 7.41 -6.55 22.41
CA ARG A 322 8.78 -6.25 21.94
C ARG A 322 8.98 -4.79 21.53
N TYR A 323 7.97 -4.17 20.94
CA TYR A 323 8.03 -2.82 20.37
C TYR A 323 6.64 -2.19 20.37
N ASP A 324 6.52 -1.03 21.02
CA ASP A 324 5.33 -0.18 20.93
C ASP A 324 5.53 0.85 19.81
N SER A 325 4.67 0.81 18.79
CA SER A 325 4.76 1.76 17.68
C SER A 325 4.09 3.09 18.03
N PRO A 326 4.75 4.25 17.83
CA PRO A 326 4.14 5.56 18.06
C PRO A 326 2.99 5.84 17.08
N THR A 327 3.01 5.24 15.90
CA THR A 327 2.01 5.40 14.82
C THR A 327 0.77 4.51 14.98
N GLU A 328 0.72 3.63 16.00
CA GLU A 328 -0.37 2.66 16.14
C GLU A 328 -1.75 3.33 16.21
N LEU A 329 -1.86 4.43 16.94
CA LEU A 329 -3.11 5.18 17.07
C LEU A 329 -3.59 5.68 15.70
N GLU A 330 -2.75 6.40 14.97
CA GLU A 330 -3.04 6.95 13.65
C GLU A 330 -3.56 5.86 12.70
N MET A 331 -2.85 4.74 12.62
CA MET A 331 -3.21 3.65 11.71
C MET A 331 -4.50 2.94 12.12
N ARG A 332 -4.79 2.82 13.43
CA ARG A 332 -6.07 2.29 13.91
C ARG A 332 -7.23 3.22 13.59
N VAL A 333 -7.05 4.54 13.68
CA VAL A 333 -8.05 5.52 13.25
C VAL A 333 -8.35 5.36 11.76
N TYR A 334 -7.33 5.29 10.90
CA TYR A 334 -7.53 5.04 9.46
C TYR A 334 -8.24 3.70 9.18
N HIS A 335 -7.88 2.64 9.91
CA HIS A 335 -8.56 1.33 9.79
C HIS A 335 -10.04 1.42 10.15
N ARG A 336 -10.40 2.21 11.16
CA ARG A 336 -11.80 2.45 11.51
C ARG A 336 -12.53 3.28 10.46
N LEU A 337 -11.92 4.35 9.97
CA LEU A 337 -12.52 5.25 8.98
C LEU A 337 -12.83 4.54 7.65
N ILE A 338 -11.93 3.70 7.16
CA ILE A 338 -12.18 2.95 5.91
C ILE A 338 -13.31 1.92 6.06
N HIS A 339 -13.59 1.46 7.28
CA HIS A 339 -14.69 0.56 7.62
C HIS A 339 -15.91 1.27 8.23
N ILE A 340 -16.05 2.59 8.13
CA ILE A 340 -17.11 3.35 8.81
C ILE A 340 -18.54 2.88 8.47
N ARG A 341 -18.72 2.26 7.30
CA ARG A 341 -20.00 1.71 6.84
C ARG A 341 -20.19 0.22 7.14
N ASP A 342 -19.16 -0.47 7.65
CA ASP A 342 -19.24 -1.86 8.06
C ASP A 342 -20.00 -1.94 9.39
N GLN A 343 -21.12 -2.64 9.40
CA GLN A 343 -21.97 -2.79 10.59
C GLN A 343 -21.48 -3.89 11.54
N LYS A 344 -20.38 -4.58 11.18
CA LYS A 344 -19.82 -5.64 12.00
C LYS A 344 -18.74 -5.09 12.92
N GLU A 345 -19.07 -4.94 14.20
CA GLU A 345 -18.07 -4.73 15.24
C GLU A 345 -17.13 -5.94 15.28
N ARG A 346 -15.85 -5.69 14.99
CA ARG A 346 -14.78 -6.68 15.18
C ARG A 346 -14.22 -6.42 16.56
N HIS A 347 -14.26 -7.43 17.44
CA HIS A 347 -13.61 -7.32 18.74
C HIS A 347 -12.10 -7.21 18.49
N GLU A 348 -11.50 -6.16 19.01
CA GLU A 348 -10.06 -5.93 18.92
C GLU A 348 -9.51 -5.81 20.33
N ASP A 349 -8.43 -6.51 20.61
CA ASP A 349 -7.67 -6.30 21.85
C ASP A 349 -6.83 -5.04 21.64
N ILE A 350 -7.43 -3.91 21.99
CA ILE A 350 -6.82 -2.59 21.92
C ILE A 350 -6.40 -2.20 23.35
N PRO A 351 -5.16 -1.74 23.56
CA PRO A 351 -4.73 -1.23 24.86
C PRO A 351 -5.59 -0.06 25.34
N GLU A 352 -5.75 0.03 26.65
CA GLU A 352 -6.56 1.08 27.28
C GLU A 352 -6.02 2.49 27.01
N TYR A 353 -4.71 2.66 26.88
CA TYR A 353 -4.12 3.97 26.54
C TYR A 353 -4.46 4.45 25.11
N ILE A 354 -4.75 3.54 24.18
CA ILE A 354 -5.22 3.89 22.83
C ILE A 354 -6.72 4.16 22.87
N LEU A 355 -7.48 3.36 23.60
CA LEU A 355 -8.94 3.54 23.74
C LEU A 355 -9.33 4.80 24.50
N SER A 356 -8.50 5.24 25.43
CA SER A 356 -8.71 6.46 26.22
C SER A 356 -8.10 7.71 25.58
N HIS A 357 -7.50 7.57 24.39
CA HIS A 357 -6.97 8.70 23.65
C HIS A 357 -8.14 9.62 23.23
N PRO A 358 -7.98 10.96 23.31
CA PRO A 358 -9.07 11.91 23.04
C PRO A 358 -9.51 11.96 21.56
N VAL A 359 -8.64 11.53 20.65
CA VAL A 359 -8.89 11.31 19.21
C VAL A 359 -9.41 9.90 19.01
#